data_AF-A0ABD5VL12-F1
#
_entry.id   AF-A0ABD5VL12-F1
#
_cell.length_a   1.000
_cell.length_b   1.000
_cell.length_c   1.000
_cell.angle_alpha   90.00
_cell.angle_beta   90.00
_cell.angle_gamma   90.00
#
_symmetry.space_group_name_H-M   'P 1'
#
loop_
_entity.id
_entity.type
_entity.pdbx_description
1 polymer ?
#
loop_
_entity_poly.entity_id
_entity_poly.type
_entity_poly.pdbx_seq_one_letter_code
_entity_poly.pdbx_strand_id
1 'polypeptide(L)'
;MDRRSAAVRSVVLPETPAQNDGNTPYTLTVEDAPVDGFWSVSVYNREGYFEKNEYGAYSVNSVTAEPNADGSVTIHFGGDPDQPNFLYTPEGWIYYVRLYEPRKPVVNGNYQFPDAKPVE
;
A
#
# COMPACT_ATOMS: atom_id res chain seq x y z
N MET A 1 1.03 12.15 37.78
CA MET A 1 1.85 11.06 37.23
C MET A 1 1.31 10.78 35.84
N ASP A 2 1.81 11.51 34.86
CA ASP A 2 1.36 11.42 33.48
C ASP A 2 1.85 10.08 32.90
N ARG A 3 0.91 9.16 32.64
CA ARG A 3 1.21 7.94 31.90
C ARG A 3 1.51 8.38 30.48
N ARG A 4 2.79 8.65 30.19
CA ARG A 4 3.30 8.95 28.85
C ARG A 4 2.56 8.08 27.85
N SER A 5 1.67 8.69 27.07
CA SER A 5 1.06 8.04 25.94
C SER A 5 2.20 7.57 25.05
N ALA A 6 2.35 6.27 24.85
CA ALA A 6 3.35 5.75 23.93
C ALA A 6 2.98 6.26 22.53
N ALA A 7 3.89 7.00 21.88
CA ALA A 7 3.68 7.44 20.51
C ALA A 7 3.53 6.20 19.61
N VAL A 8 2.44 6.14 18.85
CA VAL A 8 2.23 5.08 17.85
C VAL A 8 3.29 5.24 16.78
N ARG A 9 4.17 4.25 16.65
CA ARG A 9 5.29 4.28 15.69
C ARG A 9 4.87 3.85 14.29
N SER A 10 3.88 2.96 14.18
CA SER A 10 3.32 2.57 12.90
C SER A 10 1.90 2.00 13.05
N VAL A 11 1.09 2.17 12.02
CA VAL A 11 -0.18 1.46 11.82
C VAL A 11 -0.04 0.53 10.61
N VAL A 12 -0.66 -0.65 10.68
CA VAL A 12 -0.65 -1.66 9.61
C VAL A 12 -2.08 -2.04 9.27
N LEU A 13 -2.44 -2.01 7.99
CA LEU A 13 -3.76 -2.34 7.46
C LEU A 13 -3.61 -3.48 6.43
N PRO A 14 -4.06 -4.70 6.74
CA PRO A 14 -4.12 -5.79 5.77
C PRO A 14 -5.38 -5.67 4.92
N GLU A 15 -5.24 -5.81 3.61
CA GLU A 15 -6.33 -5.69 2.67
C GLU A 15 -6.31 -6.84 1.64
N THR A 16 -7.51 -7.30 1.29
CA THR A 16 -7.72 -8.37 0.30
C THR A 16 -8.66 -7.86 -0.79
N PRO A 17 -8.22 -7.79 -2.06
CA PRO A 17 -9.07 -7.37 -3.17
C PRO A 17 -10.24 -8.33 -3.41
N ALA A 18 -11.33 -7.81 -3.99
CA ALA A 18 -12.55 -8.58 -4.22
C ALA A 18 -12.40 -9.67 -5.30
N GLN A 19 -11.82 -9.33 -6.46
CA GLN A 19 -11.47 -10.28 -7.52
C GLN A 19 -9.97 -10.58 -7.41
N ASN A 20 -9.64 -11.64 -6.68
CA ASN A 20 -8.28 -11.95 -6.26
C ASN A 20 -7.71 -13.18 -6.98
N ASP A 21 -7.77 -13.13 -8.31
CA ASP A 21 -7.36 -14.21 -9.21
C ASP A 21 -5.91 -14.09 -9.70
N GLY A 22 -5.21 -13.02 -9.32
CA GLY A 22 -3.84 -12.71 -9.77
C GLY A 22 -3.75 -12.16 -11.21
N ASN A 23 -4.87 -12.05 -11.92
CA ASN A 23 -4.91 -11.60 -13.31
C ASN A 23 -5.65 -10.27 -13.49
N THR A 24 -6.66 -10.01 -12.65
CA THR A 24 -7.41 -8.75 -12.66
C THR A 24 -6.51 -7.63 -12.16
N PRO A 25 -6.18 -6.61 -12.99
CA PRO A 25 -5.35 -5.49 -12.57
C PRO A 25 -6.11 -4.56 -11.61
N TYR A 26 -5.40 -3.97 -10.65
CA TYR A 26 -5.93 -2.97 -9.73
C TYR A 26 -5.05 -1.72 -9.69
N THR A 27 -5.65 -0.60 -9.32
CA THR A 27 -4.93 0.63 -8.99
C THR A 27 -5.31 1.14 -7.61
N LEU A 28 -4.35 1.79 -6.95
CA LEU A 28 -4.55 2.52 -5.70
C LEU A 28 -3.81 3.83 -5.80
N THR A 29 -4.53 4.96 -5.67
CA THR A 29 -3.94 6.29 -5.71
C THR A 29 -3.90 6.89 -4.31
N VAL A 30 -2.69 7.27 -3.86
CA VAL A 30 -2.43 7.91 -2.57
C VAL A 30 -2.13 9.39 -2.81
N GLU A 31 -2.91 10.27 -2.20
CA GLU A 31 -2.65 11.71 -2.19
C GLU A 31 -1.87 12.10 -0.92
N ASP A 32 -2.48 12.82 0.01
CA ASP A 32 -1.85 13.27 1.26
C ASP A 32 -2.17 12.32 2.43
N ALA A 33 -1.37 11.26 2.55
CA ALA A 33 -1.45 10.37 3.71
C ALA A 33 -0.89 11.06 4.97
N PRO A 34 -1.64 11.16 6.09
CA PRO A 34 -1.23 11.94 7.25
C PRO A 34 -0.21 11.17 8.11
N VAL A 35 1.03 11.13 7.64
CA VAL A 35 2.22 10.56 8.28
C VAL A 35 3.32 11.61 8.39
N ASP A 36 4.14 11.53 9.44
CA ASP A 36 5.35 12.36 9.55
C ASP A 36 6.60 11.62 9.02
N GLY A 37 6.53 10.30 8.92
CA GLY A 37 7.58 9.46 8.32
C GLY A 37 7.32 9.21 6.84
N PHE A 38 6.76 8.04 6.53
CA PHE A 38 6.43 7.61 5.18
C PHE A 38 5.33 6.55 5.22
N TRP A 39 4.80 6.18 4.05
CA TRP A 39 3.94 5.01 3.92
C TRP A 39 4.55 3.99 2.97
N SER A 40 4.19 2.72 3.14
CA SER A 40 4.54 1.64 2.22
C SER A 40 3.36 0.72 1.96
N VAL A 41 3.29 0.18 0.75
CA VAL A 41 2.37 -0.87 0.34
C VAL A 41 3.19 -2.07 -0.12
N SER A 42 2.92 -3.24 0.45
CA SER A 42 3.64 -4.49 0.16
C SER A 42 2.67 -5.59 -0.22
N VAL A 43 2.98 -6.39 -1.23
CA VAL A 43 2.15 -7.52 -1.69
C VAL A 43 2.73 -8.85 -1.20
N TYR A 44 1.87 -9.72 -0.70
CA TYR A 44 2.18 -11.06 -0.22
C TYR A 44 1.27 -12.06 -0.93
N ASN A 45 1.76 -13.29 -1.10
CA ASN A 45 0.91 -14.39 -1.53
C ASN A 45 -0.06 -14.84 -0.41
N ARG A 46 -0.94 -15.79 -0.73
CA ARG A 46 -1.94 -16.34 0.21
C ARG A 46 -1.37 -16.93 1.50
N GLU A 47 -0.09 -17.29 1.49
CA GLU A 47 0.63 -17.85 2.64
C GLU A 47 1.29 -16.77 3.52
N GLY A 48 1.20 -15.50 3.11
CA GLY A 48 1.78 -14.37 3.83
C GLY A 48 3.26 -14.13 3.54
N TYR A 49 3.79 -14.64 2.43
CA TYR A 49 5.19 -14.46 2.02
C TYR A 49 5.32 -13.57 0.78
N PHE A 50 6.48 -12.92 0.63
CA PHE A 50 6.87 -12.36 -0.66
C PHE A 50 7.07 -13.49 -1.66
N GLU A 51 6.27 -13.49 -2.72
CA GLU A 51 6.41 -14.46 -3.80
C GLU A 51 7.46 -13.99 -4.79
N LYS A 52 8.55 -14.76 -4.89
CA LYS A 52 9.64 -14.47 -5.83
C LYS A 52 9.07 -14.32 -7.24
N ASN A 53 9.28 -13.15 -7.83
CA ASN A 53 8.86 -12.84 -9.18
C ASN A 53 10.02 -12.24 -9.98
N GLU A 54 9.94 -12.32 -11.30
CA GLU A 54 11.00 -11.86 -12.22
C GLU A 54 11.17 -10.33 -12.23
N TYR A 55 10.14 -9.59 -11.84
CA TYR A 55 10.13 -8.13 -11.81
C TYR A 55 10.82 -7.54 -10.58
N GLY A 56 11.05 -8.34 -9.54
CA GLY A 56 11.52 -7.83 -8.25
C GLY A 56 10.52 -6.87 -7.58
N ALA A 57 9.25 -6.94 -7.95
CA ALA A 57 8.21 -6.00 -7.58
C ALA A 57 7.42 -6.53 -6.36
N TYR A 58 7.79 -6.06 -5.17
CA TYR A 58 7.24 -6.54 -3.89
C TYR A 58 6.59 -5.44 -3.05
N SER A 59 7.08 -4.21 -3.18
CA SER A 59 6.60 -3.09 -2.38
C SER A 59 6.86 -1.74 -3.03
N VAL A 60 5.95 -0.79 -2.82
CA VAL A 60 6.09 0.62 -3.15
C VAL A 60 6.04 1.44 -1.86
N ASN A 61 6.77 2.55 -1.79
CA ASN A 61 6.75 3.46 -0.66
C ASN A 61 6.81 4.92 -1.10
N SER A 62 6.33 5.83 -0.26
CA SER A 62 6.21 7.25 -0.59
C SER A 62 7.54 8.01 -0.77
N VAL A 63 8.67 7.40 -0.42
CA VAL A 63 10.00 8.03 -0.54
C VAL A 63 10.59 7.81 -1.93
N THR A 64 10.34 6.64 -2.52
CA THR A 64 10.94 6.23 -3.80
C THR A 64 9.93 6.02 -4.92
N ALA A 65 8.63 6.11 -4.63
CA ALA A 65 7.60 6.02 -5.65
C ALA A 65 7.72 7.15 -6.68
N GLU A 66 7.34 6.84 -7.91
CA GLU A 66 7.20 7.85 -8.96
C GLU A 66 5.88 8.60 -8.76
N PRO A 67 5.91 9.93 -8.55
CA PRO A 67 4.69 10.71 -8.35
C PRO A 67 4.05 11.08 -9.69
N ASN A 68 2.72 11.19 -9.66
CA ASN A 68 1.93 11.83 -10.69
C ASN A 68 2.22 13.34 -10.75
N ALA A 69 1.76 14.00 -11.81
CA ALA A 69 1.96 15.45 -12.01
C ALA A 69 1.34 16.32 -10.89
N ASP A 70 0.30 15.83 -10.21
CA ASP A 70 -0.34 16.48 -9.07
C ASP A 70 0.30 16.13 -7.71
N GLY A 71 1.35 15.31 -7.71
CA GLY A 71 2.05 14.86 -6.51
C GLY A 71 1.44 13.64 -5.82
N SER A 72 0.29 13.14 -6.28
CA SER A 72 -0.25 11.85 -5.83
C SER A 72 0.62 10.69 -6.34
N VAL A 73 0.46 9.50 -5.78
CA VAL A 73 1.14 8.27 -6.23
C VAL A 73 0.10 7.23 -6.59
N THR A 74 0.08 6.80 -7.85
CA THR A 74 -0.71 5.63 -8.27
C THR A 74 0.17 4.39 -8.23
N ILE A 75 -0.31 3.36 -7.54
CA ILE A 75 0.28 2.01 -7.49
C ILE A 75 -0.50 1.12 -8.44
N HIS A 76 0.21 0.38 -9.28
CA HIS A 76 -0.36 -0.51 -10.28
C HIS A 76 -0.12 -1.96 -9.85
N PHE A 77 -1.20 -2.69 -9.53
CA PHE A 77 -1.15 -4.07 -9.10
C PHE A 77 -1.52 -4.98 -10.27
N GLY A 78 -0.58 -5.83 -10.68
CA GLY A 78 -0.76 -6.66 -11.87
C GLY A 78 -0.91 -5.82 -13.15
N GLY A 79 -1.28 -6.46 -14.25
CA GLY A 79 -1.37 -5.79 -15.56
C GLY A 79 0.00 -5.60 -16.21
N ASP A 80 0.25 -4.39 -16.71
CA ASP A 80 1.45 -4.06 -17.48
C ASP A 80 2.65 -3.76 -16.55
N PRO A 81 3.73 -4.56 -16.59
CA PRO A 81 4.89 -4.40 -15.72
C PRO A 81 5.74 -3.17 -16.03
N ASP A 82 5.55 -2.51 -17.18
CA ASP A 82 6.26 -1.29 -17.53
C ASP A 82 5.63 -0.03 -16.91
N GLN A 83 4.49 -0.17 -16.21
CA GLN A 83 3.84 0.94 -15.53
C GLN A 83 4.63 1.39 -14.29
N PRO A 84 4.65 2.71 -13.98
CA PRO A 84 5.26 3.21 -12.76
C PRO A 84 4.66 2.53 -11.53
N ASN A 85 5.48 2.35 -10.48
CA ASN A 85 5.03 1.77 -9.20
C ASN A 85 4.32 0.41 -9.34
N PHE A 86 4.73 -0.41 -10.32
CA PHE A 86 4.19 -1.74 -10.54
C PHE A 86 4.47 -2.68 -9.35
N LEU A 87 3.46 -3.47 -8.99
CA LEU A 87 3.50 -4.56 -8.03
C LEU A 87 2.94 -5.82 -8.65
N TYR A 88 3.72 -6.90 -8.63
CA TYR A 88 3.26 -8.21 -9.06
C TYR A 88 2.19 -8.76 -8.10
N THR A 89 1.12 -9.34 -8.65
CA THR A 89 0.00 -9.90 -7.90
C THR A 89 -0.16 -11.40 -8.16
N PRO A 90 0.28 -12.27 -7.23
CA PRO A 90 -0.02 -13.70 -7.33
C PRO A 90 -1.51 -14.00 -7.06
N GLU A 91 -1.99 -15.18 -7.43
CA GLU A 91 -3.36 -15.60 -7.13
C GLU A 91 -3.61 -15.67 -5.61
N GLY A 92 -4.65 -14.99 -5.11
CA GLY A 92 -4.96 -14.92 -3.68
C GLY A 92 -4.03 -13.99 -2.91
N TRP A 93 -3.54 -12.93 -3.55
CA TRP A 93 -2.65 -11.95 -2.93
C TRP A 93 -3.31 -11.14 -1.82
N ILE A 94 -2.50 -10.69 -0.86
CA ILE A 94 -2.89 -9.79 0.22
C ILE A 94 -1.92 -8.62 0.14
N TYR A 95 -2.39 -7.39 0.34
CA TYR A 95 -1.48 -6.26 0.51
C TYR A 95 -1.57 -5.66 1.91
N TYR A 96 -0.45 -5.12 2.35
CA TYR A 96 -0.33 -4.46 3.63
C TYR A 96 0.03 -3.02 3.40
N VAL A 97 -0.82 -2.12 3.85
CA VAL A 97 -0.48 -0.71 4.00
C VAL A 97 0.18 -0.54 5.36
N ARG A 98 1.32 0.14 5.39
CA ARG A 98 1.98 0.54 6.63
C ARG A 98 2.23 2.04 6.64
N LEU A 99 1.75 2.68 7.69
CA LEU A 99 1.88 4.12 7.92
C LEU A 99 2.89 4.32 9.05
N TYR A 100 4.03 4.94 8.77
CA TYR A 100 5.10 5.18 9.73
C TYR A 100 5.00 6.59 10.32
N GLU A 101 5.06 6.67 11.64
CA GLU A 101 4.81 7.90 12.41
C GLU A 101 3.47 8.56 12.01
N PRO A 102 2.34 7.81 12.12
CA PRO A 102 1.04 8.30 11.72
C PRO A 102 0.56 9.45 12.61
N ARG A 103 0.00 10.49 11.99
CA ARG A 103 -0.64 11.59 12.70
C ARG A 103 -1.96 11.15 13.33
N LYS A 104 -2.49 12.01 14.21
CA LYS A 104 -3.75 11.76 14.95
C LYS A 104 -4.92 11.27 14.08
N PRO A 105 -5.18 11.79 12.86
CA PRO A 105 -6.29 11.31 12.04
C PRO A 105 -6.24 9.82 11.71
N VAL A 106 -5.04 9.25 11.52
CA VAL A 106 -4.91 7.79 11.33
C VAL A 106 -5.16 7.07 12.65
N VAL A 107 -4.51 7.53 13.73
CA VAL A 107 -4.52 6.84 15.04
C VAL A 107 -5.92 6.81 15.65
N ASN A 108 -6.74 7.83 15.40
CA ASN A 108 -8.11 7.90 15.90
C ASN A 108 -9.17 7.40 14.90
N GLY A 109 -8.76 6.91 13.72
CA GLY A 109 -9.66 6.37 12.69
C GLY A 109 -10.41 7.42 11.87
N ASN A 110 -10.04 8.70 11.95
CA ASN A 110 -10.64 9.78 11.15
C ASN A 110 -10.04 9.89 9.73
N TYR A 111 -9.04 9.08 9.41
CA TYR A 111 -8.47 8.94 8.08
C TYR A 111 -8.53 7.48 7.67
N GLN A 112 -9.07 7.23 6.48
CA GLN A 112 -9.05 5.93 5.83
C GLN A 112 -8.04 5.99 4.68
N PHE A 113 -7.12 5.03 4.65
CA PHE A 113 -6.23 4.88 3.50
C PHE A 113 -7.05 4.36 2.30
N PRO A 114 -6.79 4.84 1.07
CA PRO A 114 -7.54 4.41 -0.10
C PRO A 114 -7.37 2.90 -0.35
N ASP A 115 -8.45 2.22 -0.74
CA ASP A 115 -8.36 0.82 -1.15
C ASP A 115 -8.02 0.70 -2.63
N ALA A 116 -7.37 -0.41 -3.00
CA ALA A 116 -7.20 -0.79 -4.40
C ALA A 116 -8.56 -1.02 -5.09
N LYS A 117 -8.70 -0.52 -6.32
CA LYS A 117 -9.89 -0.67 -7.18
C LYS A 117 -9.51 -1.37 -8.49
N PRO A 118 -10.35 -2.26 -9.02
CA PRO A 118 -10.06 -2.92 -10.29
C PRO A 118 -9.98 -1.88 -11.41
N VAL A 119 -9.08 -2.09 -12.37
CA VAL A 119 -9.01 -1.29 -13.59
C VAL A 119 -10.11 -1.78 -14.53
N GLU A 120 -10.91 -0.86 -15.08
CA GLU A 120 -11.94 -1.14 -16.09
C GLU A 120 -11.37 -1.44 -17.48
#